data_AF-B9RM86-F1
#
_entry.id   AF-B9RM86-F1
#
_cell.length_a   1.000
_cell.length_b   1.000
_cell.length_c   1.000
_cell.angle_alpha   90.00
_cell.angle_beta   90.00
_cell.angle_gamma   90.00
#
_symmetry.space_group_name_H-M   'P 1'
#
loop_
_entity.id
_entity.type
_entity.pdbx_description
1 polymer ?
#
loop_
_entity_poly.entity_id
_entity_poly.type
_entity_poly.pdbx_seq_one_letter_code
_entity_poly.pdbx_strand_id
1 'polypeptide(L)'
;MGLILEAGEGNDDVLIPPANFSMVEDGIFRSAFPQPANFSFLHSLNLRSVIYLCLEPYPEENMEFLRAHNIQLFQFGIEGKTSSVSIPKDAILGALKVLLDVRNHPILIHCKRGKHRTGTLVGCFRKLQHWCLSSVFEEYQHFAGVKSRAADLKFIETFDLMCLRQCLYSIIYQYHGYGSNKRRLLYREENIQKPQIKSN
;
A
#
# COMPACT_ATOMS: atom_id res chain seq x y z
N MET A 1 -8.35 -23.45 50.57
CA MET A 1 -9.36 -23.05 49.57
C MET A 1 -8.82 -23.41 48.20
N GLY A 2 -9.31 -24.48 47.60
CA GLY A 2 -8.98 -24.84 46.23
C GLY A 2 -9.80 -23.97 45.28
N LEU A 3 -9.14 -23.19 44.45
CA LEU A 3 -9.79 -22.46 43.36
C LEU A 3 -10.07 -23.46 42.24
N ILE A 4 -11.36 -23.67 42.01
CA ILE A 4 -11.92 -24.36 40.85
C ILE A 4 -11.57 -23.50 39.62
N LEU A 5 -10.81 -24.07 38.69
CA LEU A 5 -10.63 -23.50 37.36
C LEU A 5 -11.90 -23.82 36.58
N GLU A 6 -12.76 -22.82 36.42
CA GLU A 6 -13.82 -22.82 35.41
C GLU A 6 -13.14 -22.92 34.03
N ALA A 7 -13.26 -24.07 33.38
CA ALA A 7 -12.84 -24.27 32.00
C ALA A 7 -13.78 -23.47 31.10
N GLY A 8 -13.36 -22.27 30.69
CA GLY A 8 -14.02 -21.58 29.59
C GLY A 8 -13.90 -22.40 28.32
N GLU A 9 -15.03 -22.77 27.71
CA GLU A 9 -15.10 -23.33 26.36
C GLU A 9 -14.62 -22.27 25.36
N GLY A 10 -13.30 -22.16 25.20
CA GLY A 10 -12.70 -21.48 24.06
C GLY A 10 -12.81 -22.41 22.87
N ASN A 11 -13.69 -22.09 21.92
CA ASN A 11 -13.49 -22.54 20.55
C ASN A 11 -12.16 -21.91 20.11
N ASP A 12 -11.06 -22.65 20.26
CA ASP A 12 -9.74 -22.30 19.72
C ASP A 12 -9.83 -22.42 18.18
N ASP A 13 -10.56 -21.49 17.57
CA ASP A 13 -10.62 -21.34 16.12
C ASP A 13 -9.20 -21.04 15.66
N VAL A 14 -8.58 -22.01 14.99
CA VAL A 14 -7.23 -21.90 14.49
C VAL A 14 -7.16 -20.71 13.53
N LEU A 15 -6.51 -19.63 13.96
CA LEU A 15 -6.35 -18.44 13.15
C LEU A 15 -5.25 -18.66 12.10
N ILE A 16 -5.66 -18.85 10.84
CA ILE A 16 -4.73 -19.11 9.74
C ILE A 16 -4.50 -17.82 8.96
N PRO A 17 -3.30 -17.21 9.01
CA PRO A 17 -3.01 -16.03 8.21
C PRO A 17 -2.98 -16.38 6.71
N PRO A 18 -3.33 -15.44 5.82
CA PRO A 18 -3.13 -15.65 4.39
C PRO A 18 -1.67 -15.92 4.06
N ALA A 19 -1.41 -16.64 2.98
CA ALA A 19 -0.03 -16.90 2.56
C ALA A 19 0.76 -15.59 2.38
N ASN A 20 2.06 -15.61 2.69
CA ASN A 20 2.94 -14.43 2.57
C ASN A 20 2.45 -13.21 3.38
N PHE A 21 1.68 -13.42 4.45
CA PHE A 21 1.25 -12.37 5.36
C PHE A 21 2.43 -11.84 6.19
N SER A 22 2.49 -10.52 6.38
CA SER A 22 3.42 -9.86 7.30
C SER A 22 2.89 -8.47 7.66
N MET A 23 3.29 -7.97 8.82
CA MET A 23 3.22 -6.54 9.11
C MET A 23 4.32 -5.81 8.30
N VAL A 24 3.97 -4.66 7.72
CA VAL A 24 4.91 -3.75 7.04
C VAL A 24 5.28 -2.63 8.00
N GLU A 25 4.28 -2.03 8.63
CA GLU A 25 4.41 -1.00 9.66
C GLU A 25 3.23 -1.16 10.62
N ASP A 26 3.26 -0.50 11.77
CA ASP A 26 2.09 -0.45 12.64
C ASP A 26 0.83 -0.02 11.87
N GLY A 27 -0.23 -0.82 11.97
CA GLY A 27 -1.48 -0.64 11.21
C GLY A 27 -1.41 -0.93 9.71
N ILE A 28 -0.25 -1.32 9.13
CA ILE A 28 -0.09 -1.66 7.71
C ILE A 28 0.33 -3.11 7.56
N PHE A 29 -0.50 -3.89 6.87
CA PHE A 29 -0.25 -5.30 6.61
C PHE A 29 -0.09 -5.59 5.12
N ARG A 30 0.61 -6.68 4.80
CA ARG A 30 0.72 -7.22 3.44
C ARG A 30 0.34 -8.69 3.42
N SER A 31 -0.18 -9.20 2.30
CA SER A 31 -0.38 -10.64 2.10
C SER A 31 -0.51 -11.07 0.64
N ALA A 32 -0.57 -12.39 0.41
CA ALA A 32 -1.21 -12.97 -0.77
C ALA A 32 -2.74 -12.85 -0.71
N PHE A 33 -3.42 -13.30 -1.75
CA PHE A 33 -4.87 -13.20 -1.85
C PHE A 33 -5.57 -13.98 -0.72
N PRO A 34 -6.34 -13.32 0.16
CA PRO A 34 -7.05 -13.99 1.25
C PRO A 34 -8.05 -15.03 0.76
N GLN A 35 -8.05 -16.21 1.37
CA GLN A 35 -9.05 -17.25 1.16
C GLN A 35 -10.05 -17.23 2.34
N PRO A 36 -11.22 -17.87 2.21
CA PRO A 36 -12.21 -17.94 3.28
C PRO A 36 -11.67 -18.48 4.60
N ALA A 37 -10.76 -19.47 4.53
CA ALA A 37 -10.06 -20.01 5.69
C ALA A 37 -9.20 -18.98 6.46
N ASN A 38 -8.94 -17.81 5.88
CA ASN A 38 -8.19 -16.73 6.51
C ASN A 38 -9.09 -15.65 7.13
N PHE A 39 -10.41 -15.71 6.95
CA PHE A 39 -11.32 -14.63 7.35
C PHE A 39 -11.37 -14.44 8.87
N SER A 40 -11.30 -15.52 9.65
CA SER A 40 -11.19 -15.45 11.12
C SER A 40 -9.93 -14.68 11.55
N PHE A 41 -8.78 -14.96 10.93
CA PHE A 41 -7.55 -14.23 11.17
C PHE A 41 -7.65 -12.76 10.72
N LEU A 42 -8.23 -12.48 9.55
CA LEU A 42 -8.38 -11.10 9.09
C LEU A 42 -9.34 -10.29 9.95
N HIS A 43 -10.36 -10.94 10.53
CA HIS A 43 -11.26 -10.31 11.47
C HIS A 43 -10.53 -9.84 12.72
N SER A 44 -9.59 -10.64 13.26
CA SER A 44 -8.83 -10.27 14.46
C SER A 44 -7.90 -9.06 14.26
N LEU A 45 -7.54 -8.73 13.01
CA LEU A 45 -6.76 -7.53 12.68
C LEU A 45 -7.58 -6.23 12.75
N ASN A 46 -8.92 -6.31 12.85
CA ASN A 46 -9.81 -5.15 12.84
C ASN A 46 -9.51 -4.18 11.67
N LEU A 47 -9.35 -4.74 10.48
CA LEU A 47 -9.04 -3.96 9.28
C LEU A 47 -10.16 -2.95 9.01
N ARG A 48 -9.76 -1.74 8.63
CA ARG A 48 -10.67 -0.70 8.15
C ARG A 48 -10.72 -0.68 6.63
N SER A 49 -9.62 -1.03 5.98
CA SER A 49 -9.57 -1.07 4.53
C SER A 49 -8.62 -2.11 3.95
N VAL A 50 -8.82 -2.40 2.67
CA VAL A 50 -8.00 -3.32 1.87
C VAL A 50 -7.60 -2.63 0.58
N ILE A 51 -6.30 -2.67 0.25
CA ILE A 51 -5.77 -2.31 -1.06
C ILE A 51 -5.60 -3.58 -1.89
N TYR A 52 -6.36 -3.69 -2.97
CA TYR A 52 -6.30 -4.80 -3.91
C TYR A 52 -5.66 -4.37 -5.23
N LEU A 53 -4.53 -5.00 -5.57
CA LEU A 53 -3.69 -4.57 -6.70
C LEU A 53 -3.90 -5.35 -8.00
N CYS A 54 -4.97 -6.14 -8.13
CA CYS A 54 -5.23 -6.90 -9.35
C CYS A 54 -6.36 -6.29 -10.19
N LEU A 55 -6.39 -6.61 -11.49
CA LEU A 55 -7.39 -6.11 -12.43
C LEU A 55 -8.69 -6.90 -12.39
N GLU A 56 -8.57 -8.18 -12.03
CA GLU A 56 -9.70 -9.09 -11.90
C GLU A 56 -10.71 -8.53 -10.88
N PRO A 57 -12.02 -8.76 -11.07
CA PRO A 57 -13.00 -8.37 -10.07
C PRO A 57 -12.74 -9.09 -8.75
N TYR A 58 -13.07 -8.43 -7.64
CA TYR A 58 -12.96 -9.06 -6.33
C TYR A 58 -14.03 -10.16 -6.20
N PRO A 59 -13.70 -11.38 -5.75
CA PRO A 59 -14.65 -12.47 -5.60
C PRO A 59 -15.78 -12.11 -4.63
N GLU A 60 -16.99 -12.60 -4.92
CA GLU A 60 -18.20 -12.24 -4.18
C GLU A 60 -18.10 -12.63 -2.69
N GLU A 61 -17.60 -13.83 -2.40
CA GLU A 61 -17.42 -14.33 -1.02
C GLU A 61 -16.48 -13.41 -0.20
N ASN A 62 -15.40 -12.94 -0.81
CA ASN A 62 -14.52 -11.96 -0.16
C ASN A 62 -15.21 -10.59 -0.03
N MET A 63 -15.99 -10.16 -1.02
CA MET A 63 -16.76 -8.91 -0.96
C MET A 63 -17.83 -8.94 0.14
N GLU A 64 -18.47 -10.09 0.37
CA GLU A 64 -19.43 -10.30 1.45
C GLU A 64 -18.74 -10.18 2.81
N PHE A 65 -17.57 -10.81 2.99
CA PHE A 65 -16.77 -10.66 4.19
C PHE A 65 -16.39 -9.20 4.45
N LEU A 66 -15.93 -8.45 3.44
CA LEU A 66 -15.60 -7.04 3.58
C LEU A 66 -16.82 -6.20 3.99
N ARG A 67 -17.98 -6.45 3.37
CA ARG A 67 -19.24 -5.75 3.70
C ARG A 67 -19.70 -6.04 5.13
N ALA A 68 -19.67 -7.31 5.55
CA ALA A 68 -20.08 -7.72 6.89
C ALA A 68 -19.26 -7.05 8.00
N HIS A 69 -17.99 -6.73 7.71
CA HIS A 69 -17.06 -6.12 8.68
C HIS A 69 -16.81 -4.64 8.43
N ASN A 70 -17.58 -3.99 7.54
CA ASN A 70 -17.43 -2.58 7.17
C ASN A 70 -16.02 -2.20 6.68
N ILE A 71 -15.37 -3.11 5.94
CA ILE A 71 -14.03 -2.94 5.40
C ILE A 71 -14.12 -2.31 4.01
N GLN A 72 -13.47 -1.17 3.81
CA GLN A 72 -13.46 -0.48 2.53
C GLN A 72 -12.44 -1.10 1.55
N LEU A 73 -12.89 -1.45 0.34
CA LEU A 73 -12.00 -1.94 -0.72
C LEU A 73 -11.52 -0.80 -1.62
N PHE A 74 -10.21 -0.68 -1.79
CA PHE A 74 -9.57 0.17 -2.79
C PHE A 74 -8.87 -0.68 -3.85
N GLN A 75 -9.39 -0.68 -5.07
CA GLN A 75 -8.84 -1.47 -6.17
C GLN A 75 -7.98 -0.61 -7.10
N PHE A 76 -6.72 -1.02 -7.29
CA PHE A 76 -5.78 -0.43 -8.24
C PHE A 76 -5.24 -1.53 -9.16
N GLY A 77 -5.91 -1.72 -10.29
CA GLY A 77 -5.61 -2.82 -11.20
C GLY A 77 -4.24 -2.68 -11.85
N ILE A 78 -3.35 -3.64 -11.59
CA ILE A 78 -2.04 -3.77 -12.26
C ILE A 78 -1.97 -5.11 -12.98
N GLU A 79 -1.62 -5.09 -14.27
CA GLU A 79 -1.49 -6.29 -15.11
C GLU A 79 -0.47 -7.29 -14.56
N GLY A 80 -0.82 -8.58 -14.61
CA GLY A 80 -0.02 -9.66 -14.06
C GLY A 80 0.91 -10.39 -15.04
N LYS A 81 0.86 -10.08 -16.35
CA LYS A 81 1.53 -10.90 -17.38
C LYS A 81 3.02 -10.55 -17.57
N THR A 82 3.82 -11.60 -17.43
CA THR A 82 5.17 -11.86 -17.96
C THR A 82 5.96 -10.64 -18.50
N SER A 83 6.88 -10.13 -17.67
CA SER A 83 8.17 -9.52 -18.03
C SER A 83 8.25 -8.33 -19.00
N SER A 84 7.16 -7.89 -19.64
CA SER A 84 7.20 -6.80 -20.64
C SER A 84 6.19 -5.68 -20.43
N VAL A 85 5.26 -5.81 -19.48
CA VAL A 85 4.29 -4.74 -19.19
C VAL A 85 4.75 -3.95 -17.97
N SER A 86 5.04 -2.67 -18.20
CA SER A 86 5.45 -1.70 -17.17
C SER A 86 4.35 -1.57 -16.12
N ILE A 87 4.72 -1.63 -14.84
CA ILE A 87 3.80 -1.33 -13.74
C ILE A 87 3.28 0.11 -13.95
N PRO A 88 1.96 0.34 -14.02
CA PRO A 88 1.43 1.67 -14.23
C PRO A 88 1.74 2.55 -13.02
N LYS A 89 2.53 3.61 -13.26
CA LYS A 89 2.96 4.56 -12.22
C LYS A 89 1.76 5.16 -11.48
N ASP A 90 0.68 5.45 -12.20
CA ASP A 90 -0.54 6.05 -11.64
C ASP A 90 -1.26 5.12 -10.65
N ALA A 91 -1.27 3.81 -10.91
CA ALA A 91 -1.88 2.84 -10.00
C ALA A 91 -1.10 2.75 -8.67
N ILE A 92 0.23 2.71 -8.74
CA ILE A 92 1.09 2.72 -7.54
C ILE A 92 0.95 4.05 -6.81
N LEU A 93 0.92 5.17 -7.53
CA LEU A 93 0.74 6.50 -6.94
C LEU A 93 -0.61 6.63 -6.22
N GLY A 94 -1.70 6.16 -6.84
CA GLY A 94 -3.03 6.12 -6.24
C GLY A 94 -3.08 5.25 -4.98
N ALA A 95 -2.49 4.05 -5.06
CA ALA A 95 -2.41 3.14 -3.92
C ALA A 95 -1.56 3.72 -2.78
N LEU A 96 -0.45 4.40 -3.07
CA LEU A 96 0.36 5.11 -2.07
C LEU A 96 -0.43 6.22 -1.38
N LYS A 97 -1.25 6.98 -2.11
CA LYS A 97 -2.09 8.03 -1.50
C LYS A 97 -3.08 7.44 -0.50
N VAL A 98 -3.74 6.33 -0.84
CA VAL A 98 -4.64 5.61 0.08
C VAL A 98 -3.87 5.08 1.28
N LEU A 99 -2.69 4.50 1.04
CA LEU A 99 -1.84 3.92 2.08
C LEU A 99 -1.33 4.97 3.08
N LEU A 100 -1.00 6.18 2.61
CA LEU A 100 -0.52 7.28 3.46
C LEU A 100 -1.62 7.97 4.28
N ASP A 101 -2.89 7.77 3.93
CA ASP A 101 -4.00 8.32 4.69
C ASP A 101 -4.33 7.43 5.89
N VAL A 102 -3.91 7.87 7.08
CA VAL A 102 -4.10 7.17 8.35
C VAL A 102 -5.56 6.86 8.69
N ARG A 103 -6.51 7.57 8.08
CA ARG A 103 -7.95 7.30 8.27
C ARG A 103 -8.38 5.97 7.67
N ASN A 104 -7.56 5.37 6.81
CA ASN A 104 -7.80 4.06 6.21
C ASN A 104 -7.25 2.90 7.05
N HIS A 105 -6.56 3.17 8.16
CA HIS A 105 -5.84 2.17 8.94
C HIS A 105 -6.72 1.57 10.07
N PRO A 106 -6.52 0.30 10.46
CA PRO A 106 -5.54 -0.66 9.91
C PRO A 106 -5.86 -1.13 8.48
N ILE A 107 -4.84 -1.31 7.65
CA ILE A 107 -4.98 -1.53 6.20
C ILE A 107 -4.21 -2.76 5.73
N LEU A 108 -4.84 -3.59 4.89
CA LEU A 108 -4.19 -4.74 4.26
C LEU A 108 -3.90 -4.48 2.78
N ILE A 109 -2.66 -4.66 2.36
CA ILE A 109 -2.24 -4.62 0.97
C ILE A 109 -2.12 -6.05 0.43
N HIS A 110 -2.82 -6.37 -0.66
CA HIS A 110 -2.59 -7.65 -1.31
C HIS A 110 -2.73 -7.62 -2.83
N CYS A 111 -2.15 -8.64 -3.45
CA CYS A 111 -2.39 -9.01 -4.83
C CYS A 111 -2.63 -10.52 -4.89
N LYS A 112 -2.42 -11.17 -6.04
CA LYS A 112 -2.59 -12.63 -6.15
C LYS A 112 -1.68 -13.43 -5.19
N ARG A 113 -0.41 -13.06 -5.10
CA ARG A 113 0.61 -13.81 -4.32
C ARG A 113 1.36 -12.98 -3.29
N GLY A 114 1.05 -11.69 -3.16
CA GLY A 114 1.74 -10.79 -2.22
C GLY A 114 3.22 -10.55 -2.54
N LYS A 115 3.66 -10.80 -3.79
CA LYS A 115 5.07 -10.75 -4.21
C LYS A 115 5.39 -9.49 -5.00
N HIS A 116 5.05 -9.48 -6.30
CA HIS A 116 5.44 -8.45 -7.27
C HIS A 116 4.75 -7.11 -6.99
N ARG A 117 3.46 -6.99 -7.31
CA ARG A 117 2.68 -5.74 -7.18
C ARG A 117 2.68 -5.20 -5.75
N THR A 118 2.41 -6.08 -4.77
CA THR A 118 2.48 -5.74 -3.35
C THR A 118 3.90 -5.31 -2.94
N GLY A 119 4.93 -6.04 -3.37
CA GLY A 119 6.31 -5.70 -3.06
C GLY A 119 6.77 -4.40 -3.70
N THR A 120 6.30 -4.08 -4.92
CA THR A 120 6.57 -2.79 -5.56
C THR A 120 5.94 -1.65 -4.78
N LEU A 121 4.67 -1.76 -4.39
CA LEU A 121 4.00 -0.74 -3.59
C LEU A 121 4.69 -0.53 -2.23
N VAL A 122 4.98 -1.62 -1.53
CA VAL A 122 5.71 -1.59 -0.25
C VAL A 122 7.11 -1.01 -0.43
N GLY A 123 7.83 -1.37 -1.49
CA GLY A 123 9.15 -0.84 -1.78
C GLY A 123 9.14 0.68 -2.04
N CYS A 124 8.13 1.18 -2.77
CA CYS A 124 7.93 2.62 -2.93
C CYS A 124 7.57 3.31 -1.60
N PHE A 125 6.80 2.65 -0.75
CA PHE A 125 6.51 3.13 0.61
C PHE A 125 7.78 3.21 1.47
N ARG A 126 8.66 2.19 1.45
CA ARG A 126 9.95 2.24 2.15
C ARG A 126 10.86 3.36 1.65
N LYS A 127 10.87 3.62 0.33
CA LYS A 127 11.58 4.80 -0.21
C LYS A 127 11.02 6.12 0.34
N LEU A 128 9.71 6.23 0.56
CA LEU A 128 9.11 7.40 1.21
C LEU A 128 9.55 7.52 2.68
N GLN A 129 9.74 6.38 3.36
CA GLN A 129 10.32 6.31 4.70
C GLN A 129 11.84 6.55 4.72
N HIS A 130 12.45 6.97 3.60
CA HIS A 130 13.88 7.23 3.48
C HIS A 130 14.80 6.02 3.73
N TRP A 131 14.32 4.80 3.53
CA TRP A 131 15.17 3.62 3.55
C TRP A 131 16.19 3.66 2.41
N CYS A 132 17.40 3.12 2.65
CA CYS A 132 18.38 2.96 1.58
C CYS A 132 17.92 1.87 0.59
N LEU A 133 18.24 2.04 -0.69
CA LEU A 133 17.74 1.14 -1.75
C LEU A 133 18.12 -0.33 -1.51
N SER A 134 19.30 -0.59 -0.92
CA SER A 134 19.74 -1.95 -0.58
C SER A 134 18.75 -2.65 0.36
N SER A 135 18.34 -2.00 1.46
CA SER A 135 17.36 -2.56 2.40
C SER A 135 15.97 -2.69 1.78
N VAL A 136 15.57 -1.75 0.92
CA VAL A 136 14.31 -1.85 0.18
C VAL A 136 14.31 -3.08 -0.74
N PHE A 137 15.41 -3.31 -1.45
CA PHE A 137 15.55 -4.45 -2.35
C PHE A 137 15.60 -5.77 -1.58
N GLU A 138 16.30 -5.80 -0.45
CA GLU A 138 16.36 -6.98 0.42
C GLU A 138 14.96 -7.37 0.93
N GLU A 139 14.16 -6.42 1.42
CA GLU A 139 12.78 -6.69 1.85
C GLU A 139 11.92 -7.20 0.68
N TYR A 140 12.01 -6.55 -0.49
CA TYR A 140 11.29 -7.01 -1.69
C TYR A 140 11.69 -8.45 -2.05
N GLN A 141 13.00 -8.73 -2.10
CA GLN A 141 13.54 -10.03 -2.49
C GLN A 141 13.16 -11.12 -1.48
N HIS A 142 13.15 -10.81 -0.19
CA HIS A 142 12.70 -11.71 0.86
C HIS A 142 11.28 -12.23 0.58
N PHE A 143 10.32 -11.34 0.34
CA PHE A 143 8.93 -11.74 0.06
C PHE A 143 8.74 -12.33 -1.35
N ALA A 144 9.46 -11.82 -2.35
CA ALA A 144 9.37 -12.36 -3.71
C ALA A 144 9.99 -13.77 -3.81
N GLY A 145 11.03 -14.05 -3.03
CA GLY A 145 11.84 -15.27 -3.05
C GLY A 145 12.45 -15.52 -4.43
N VAL A 146 12.50 -16.78 -4.84
CA VAL A 146 13.02 -17.22 -6.16
C VAL A 146 12.29 -16.59 -7.37
N LYS A 147 11.17 -15.91 -7.15
CA LYS A 147 10.39 -15.23 -8.19
C LYS A 147 10.62 -13.72 -8.22
N SER A 148 11.66 -13.22 -7.55
CA SER A 148 12.11 -11.83 -7.65
C SER A 148 12.31 -11.40 -9.11
N ARG A 149 11.93 -10.15 -9.44
CA ARG A 149 12.01 -9.60 -10.80
C ARG A 149 12.89 -8.35 -10.80
N ALA A 150 13.89 -8.33 -11.69
CA ALA A 150 14.72 -7.14 -11.90
C ALA A 150 13.89 -5.92 -12.36
N ALA A 151 12.81 -6.14 -13.12
CA ALA A 151 11.90 -5.07 -13.54
C ALA A 151 11.23 -4.36 -12.35
N ASP A 152 10.81 -5.11 -11.32
CA ASP A 152 10.17 -4.54 -10.13
C ASP A 152 11.18 -3.73 -9.31
N LEU A 153 12.42 -4.24 -9.15
CA LEU A 153 13.52 -3.53 -8.50
C LEU A 153 13.85 -2.23 -9.24
N LYS A 154 13.95 -2.30 -10.57
CA LYS A 154 14.22 -1.13 -11.42
C LYS A 154 13.10 -0.10 -11.35
N PHE A 155 11.85 -0.54 -11.28
CA PHE A 155 10.72 0.33 -11.05
C PHE A 155 10.83 1.03 -9.69
N ILE A 156 11.09 0.29 -8.60
CA ILE A 156 11.25 0.87 -7.26
C ILE A 156 12.37 1.91 -7.27
N GLU A 157 13.53 1.61 -7.86
CA GLU A 157 14.66 2.53 -7.99
C GLU A 157 14.26 3.84 -8.67
N THR A 158 13.61 3.75 -9.83
CA THR A 158 13.30 4.89 -10.69
C THR A 158 11.99 5.59 -10.37
N PHE A 159 11.19 5.06 -9.43
CA PHE A 159 9.94 5.66 -9.02
C PHE A 159 10.18 7.01 -8.33
N ASP A 160 9.68 8.08 -8.94
CA ASP A 160 9.83 9.44 -8.46
C ASP A 160 8.78 9.76 -7.38
N LEU A 161 9.27 10.12 -6.20
CA LEU A 161 8.47 10.47 -5.04
C LEU A 161 8.25 11.98 -4.88
N MET A 162 8.88 12.82 -5.72
CA MET A 162 8.81 14.28 -5.58
C MET A 162 7.36 14.78 -5.61
N CYS A 163 6.53 14.23 -6.50
CA CYS A 163 5.11 14.61 -6.58
C CYS A 163 4.36 14.36 -5.25
N LEU A 164 4.60 13.22 -4.59
CA LEU A 164 3.96 12.91 -3.31
C LEU A 164 4.48 13.80 -2.17
N ARG A 165 5.79 14.02 -2.12
CA ARG A 165 6.40 14.91 -1.12
C ARG A 165 5.87 16.33 -1.27
N GLN A 166 5.75 16.84 -2.49
CA GLN A 166 5.21 18.17 -2.73
C GLN A 166 3.74 18.28 -2.29
N CYS A 167 2.91 17.26 -2.56
CA CYS A 167 1.54 17.22 -2.05
C CYS A 167 1.49 17.21 -0.52
N LEU A 168 2.27 16.36 0.14
CA LEU A 168 2.31 16.28 1.60
C LEU A 168 2.80 17.60 2.21
N TYR A 169 3.88 18.17 1.67
CA TYR A 169 4.37 19.47 2.11
C TYR A 169 3.32 20.56 1.87
N SER A 170 2.63 20.59 0.75
CA SER A 170 1.57 21.60 0.53
C SER A 170 0.46 21.48 1.57
N ILE A 171 0.07 20.27 1.97
CA ILE A 171 -0.93 20.04 3.02
C ILE A 171 -0.36 20.51 4.37
N ILE A 172 0.84 20.06 4.74
CA ILE A 172 1.50 20.44 6.00
C ILE A 172 1.65 21.97 6.09
N TYR A 173 2.13 22.63 5.03
CA TYR A 173 2.30 24.09 5.01
C TYR A 173 0.97 24.86 4.92
N GLN A 174 -0.09 24.29 4.33
CA GLN A 174 -1.44 24.86 4.43
C GLN A 174 -1.98 24.76 5.85
N TYR A 175 -1.75 23.64 6.55
CA TYR A 175 -2.21 23.43 7.93
C TYR A 175 -1.38 24.19 8.97
N HIS A 176 -0.07 24.36 8.77
CA HIS A 176 0.79 25.19 9.63
C HIS A 176 0.63 26.71 9.38
N GLY A 177 -0.24 27.11 8.45
CA GLY A 177 -0.49 28.51 8.10
C GLY A 177 -1.55 29.25 8.93
N TYR A 178 -2.14 28.66 9.99
CA TYR A 178 -3.23 29.30 10.76
C TYR A 178 -2.77 30.14 11.96
N GLY A 179 -1.51 30.59 12.00
CA GLY A 179 -1.03 31.49 13.03
C GLY A 179 0.26 32.22 12.67
N SER A 180 0.16 33.54 12.52
CA SER A 180 1.26 34.53 12.50
C SER A 180 1.76 35.04 11.13
N ASN A 181 1.77 36.37 11.04
CA ASN A 181 1.94 37.23 9.87
C ASN A 181 3.38 37.33 9.32
N LYS A 182 4.04 36.24 8.90
CA LYS A 182 5.26 36.35 8.07
C LYS A 182 5.32 35.29 6.97
N ARG A 183 5.05 35.74 5.73
CA ARG A 183 5.15 34.95 4.52
C ARG A 183 6.60 34.61 4.20
N ARG A 184 6.93 33.31 4.11
CA ARG A 184 7.82 32.76 3.07
C ARG A 184 7.91 31.23 3.16
N LEU A 185 7.74 30.57 2.01
CA LEU A 185 8.70 29.62 1.44
C LEU A 185 8.45 29.56 -0.09
N LEU A 186 9.54 29.59 -0.86
CA LEU A 186 9.62 29.80 -2.32
C LEU A 186 10.17 28.55 -3.04
N TYR A 187 9.99 28.57 -4.38
CA TYR A 187 10.66 27.86 -5.51
C TYR A 187 9.79 26.83 -6.25
N ARG A 188 9.80 26.74 -7.59
CA ARG A 188 10.36 27.54 -8.70
C ARG A 188 9.47 27.23 -9.92
N GLU A 189 9.06 28.24 -10.68
CA GLU A 189 8.26 28.07 -11.90
C GLU A 189 8.99 27.21 -12.95
N GLU A 190 8.31 26.23 -13.54
CA GLU A 190 8.63 25.74 -14.88
C GLU A 190 7.80 26.51 -15.91
N ASN A 191 8.35 27.65 -16.34
CA ASN A 191 7.93 28.30 -17.57
C ASN A 191 8.35 27.40 -18.75
N ILE A 192 7.38 26.66 -19.30
CA ILE A 192 7.51 26.08 -20.64
C ILE A 192 7.47 27.24 -21.62
N GLN A 193 8.64 27.65 -22.13
CA GLN A 193 8.73 28.53 -23.30
C GLN A 193 7.96 27.90 -24.46
N LYS A 194 6.82 28.49 -24.84
CA LYS A 194 6.23 28.31 -26.17
C LYS A 194 6.90 29.30 -27.12
N PRO A 195 7.53 28.87 -28.22
CA PRO A 195 7.90 29.77 -29.29
C PRO A 195 6.63 30.34 -29.93
N GLN A 196 6.48 31.67 -29.90
CA GLN A 196 5.53 32.37 -30.74
C GLN A 196 6.07 32.38 -32.18
N ILE A 197 5.38 31.71 -33.10
CA ILE A 197 5.53 31.97 -34.53
C ILE A 197 4.49 33.03 -34.89
N LYS A 198 4.96 34.22 -35.25
CA LYS A 198 4.15 35.31 -35.78
C LYS A 198 3.74 34.98 -37.21
N SER A 199 2.45 35.10 -37.49
CA SER A 199 1.88 35.26 -38.82
C SER A 199 2.30 36.61 -39.41
N ASN A 200 2.89 36.57 -40.60
CA ASN A 200 2.87 37.64 -41.61
C ASN A 200 2.61 36.97 -42.96
#